data_AF-A0A402C2T7-F1
#
_entry.id   AF-A0A402C2T7-F1
#
_cell.length_a   1.000
_cell.length_b   1.000
_cell.length_c   1.000
_cell.angle_alpha   90.00
_cell.angle_beta   90.00
_cell.angle_gamma   90.00
#
_symmetry.space_group_name_H-M   'P 1'
#
loop_
_entity.id
_entity.type
_entity.pdbx_description
1 polymer ?
#
loop_
_entity_poly.entity_id
_entity_poly.type
_entity_poly.pdbx_seq_one_letter_code
_entity_poly.pdbx_strand_id
1 'polypeptide(L)'
;MIKFGFTDARPVLERASARETAARVAAGTIAKAFLRQTLGVEVLSHVVAIGDAEAPAGGPVPAPDALGDIDASPVRAATAATPHRMLTEIETAKREGDTLGGVFEVCVHGLPIGLGSYTSGDSRIDGQT
;
A
#
# COMPACT_ATOMS: atom_id res chain seq x y z
N MET A 1 6.42 11.04 23.34
CA MET A 1 6.51 11.87 24.57
C MET A 1 7.93 12.37 24.78
N ILE A 2 8.94 11.49 24.93
CA ILE A 2 10.35 11.84 25.18
C ILE A 2 10.91 12.91 24.22
N LYS A 3 10.81 12.71 22.90
CA LYS A 3 11.32 13.65 21.88
C LYS A 3 10.84 15.09 22.06
N PHE A 4 9.62 15.27 22.57
CA PHE A 4 8.95 16.57 22.69
C PHE A 4 8.72 17.00 24.15
N GLY A 5 9.21 16.23 25.13
CA GLY A 5 8.99 16.50 26.55
C GLY A 5 7.53 16.51 27.01
N PHE A 6 6.61 15.89 26.25
CA PHE A 6 5.18 15.88 26.62
C PHE A 6 4.91 14.94 27.80
N THR A 7 4.05 15.39 28.72
CA THR A 7 3.54 14.62 29.87
C THR A 7 2.26 13.85 29.56
N ASP A 8 1.61 14.15 28.43
CA ASP A 8 0.46 13.42 27.88
C ASP A 8 0.82 12.86 26.48
N ALA A 9 0.33 11.67 26.16
CA ALA A 9 0.45 11.06 24.85
C ALA A 9 -0.50 11.69 23.81
N ARG A 10 -1.59 12.34 24.25
CA ARG A 10 -2.60 12.97 23.38
C ARG A 10 -2.02 13.85 22.27
N PRO A 11 -1.13 14.83 22.53
CA PRO A 11 -0.56 15.64 21.46
C PRO A 11 0.24 14.81 20.43
N VAL A 12 0.76 13.64 20.81
CA VAL A 12 1.45 12.73 19.89
C VAL A 12 0.46 11.91 19.08
N LEU A 13 -0.47 11.20 19.73
CA LEU A 13 -1.39 10.28 19.06
C LEU A 13 -2.34 11.00 18.09
N GLU A 14 -2.73 12.24 18.38
CA GLU A 14 -3.59 13.04 17.50
C GLU A 14 -2.93 13.32 16.15
N ARG A 15 -1.60 13.46 16.11
CA ARG A 15 -0.87 13.71 14.86
C ARG A 15 -0.23 12.46 14.26
N ALA A 16 0.19 11.50 15.09
CA ALA A 16 0.82 10.26 14.65
C ALA A 16 -0.19 9.21 14.15
N SER A 17 -1.49 9.39 14.43
CA SER A 17 -2.55 8.50 13.96
C SER A 17 -2.54 8.34 12.44
N ALA A 18 -2.80 7.11 12.00
CA ALA A 18 -2.99 6.79 10.59
C ALA A 18 -4.16 7.57 9.94
N ARG A 19 -5.01 8.25 10.72
CA ARG A 19 -6.04 9.16 10.19
C ARG A 19 -5.46 10.21 9.24
N GLU A 20 -4.21 10.61 9.44
CA GLU A 20 -3.48 11.55 8.60
C GLU A 20 -3.34 11.07 7.14
N THR A 21 -3.31 9.76 6.90
CA THR A 21 -3.23 9.18 5.56
C THR A 21 -4.39 9.60 4.65
N ALA A 22 -5.54 9.99 5.21
CA ALA A 22 -6.65 10.55 4.43
C ALA A 22 -6.25 11.80 3.63
N ALA A 23 -5.44 12.69 4.25
CA ALA A 23 -4.92 13.87 3.56
C ALA A 23 -3.92 13.49 2.47
N ARG A 24 -3.10 12.45 2.70
CA ARG A 24 -2.16 11.93 1.70
C ARG A 24 -2.87 11.31 0.51
N VAL A 25 -3.96 10.56 0.72
CA VAL A 25 -4.77 10.00 -0.35
C VAL A 25 -5.39 11.12 -1.20
N ALA A 26 -5.89 12.19 -0.58
CA ALA A 26 -6.42 13.34 -1.31
C ALA A 26 -5.35 14.01 -2.21
N ALA A 27 -4.14 14.24 -1.69
CA ALA A 27 -3.02 14.73 -2.49
C ALA A 27 -2.61 13.72 -3.59
N GLY A 28 -2.59 12.43 -3.25
CA GLY A 28 -2.30 11.33 -4.18
C GLY A 28 -3.30 11.24 -5.33
N THR A 29 -4.56 11.62 -5.14
CA THR A 29 -5.55 11.70 -6.23
C THR A 29 -5.12 12.68 -7.31
N ILE A 30 -4.56 13.83 -6.92
CA ILE A 30 -4.04 14.84 -7.85
C ILE A 30 -2.83 14.26 -8.61
N ALA A 31 -1.89 13.63 -7.90
CA ALA A 31 -0.73 12.99 -8.51
C ALA A 31 -1.13 11.88 -9.50
N LYS A 32 -2.08 11.00 -9.14
CA LYS A 32 -2.61 9.96 -10.03
C LYS A 32 -3.29 10.55 -11.27
N ALA A 33 -4.06 11.62 -11.12
CA ALA A 33 -4.68 12.31 -12.24
C ALA A 33 -3.62 12.90 -13.19
N PHE A 34 -2.60 13.57 -12.65
CA PHE A 34 -1.49 14.11 -13.43
C PHE A 34 -0.75 13.00 -14.20
N LEU A 35 -0.36 11.92 -13.53
CA LEU A 35 0.36 10.79 -14.12
C LEU A 35 -0.43 10.15 -15.27
N ARG A 36 -1.73 9.92 -15.07
CA ARG A 36 -2.62 9.37 -16.09
C ARG A 36 -2.73 10.29 -17.30
N GLN A 37 -2.97 11.58 -17.08
CA GLN A 37 -3.22 12.54 -18.16
C GLN A 37 -1.96 12.88 -18.96
N THR A 38 -0.79 12.91 -18.32
CA THR A 38 0.46 13.34 -18.95
C THR A 38 1.26 12.19 -19.55
N LEU A 39 1.23 11.01 -18.93
CA LEU A 39 2.07 9.87 -19.30
C LEU A 39 1.27 8.60 -19.61
N GLY A 40 -0.06 8.60 -19.42
CA GLY A 40 -0.86 7.37 -19.53
C GLY A 40 -0.53 6.35 -18.42
N VAL A 41 0.05 6.79 -17.31
CA VAL A 41 0.49 5.94 -16.21
C VAL A 41 -0.69 5.54 -15.33
N GLU A 42 -0.77 4.25 -15.00
CA GLU A 42 -1.73 3.71 -14.04
C GLU A 42 -1.03 3.18 -12.79
N VAL A 43 -1.60 3.48 -11.63
CA VAL A 43 -1.09 3.05 -10.31
C VAL A 43 -2.17 2.26 -9.60
N LEU A 44 -1.85 1.05 -9.17
CA LEU A 44 -2.72 0.19 -8.38
C LEU A 44 -1.94 -0.50 -7.25
N SER A 45 -2.65 -1.18 -6.36
CA SER A 45 -2.04 -1.97 -5.30
C SER A 45 -2.85 -3.21 -5.04
N HIS A 46 -2.21 -4.28 -4.60
CA HIS A 46 -2.86 -5.50 -4.14
C HIS A 46 -2.17 -6.08 -2.92
N VAL A 47 -2.89 -6.84 -2.11
CA VAL A 47 -2.36 -7.48 -0.91
C VAL A 47 -1.74 -8.83 -1.27
N VAL A 48 -0.50 -9.05 -0.84
CA VAL A 48 0.26 -10.28 -1.09
C VAL A 48 0.40 -11.14 0.17
N ALA A 49 0.26 -10.57 1.37
CA ALA A 49 0.23 -11.34 2.62
C ALA A 49 -0.62 -10.68 3.71
N ILE A 50 -1.31 -11.48 4.52
CA ILE A 50 -1.93 -11.08 5.79
C ILE A 50 -1.66 -12.20 6.80
N GLY A 51 -1.07 -11.87 7.95
CA GLY A 51 -0.58 -12.91 8.88
C GLY A 51 0.36 -13.88 8.17
N ASP A 52 0.16 -15.17 8.38
CA ASP A 52 0.94 -16.24 7.73
C ASP A 52 0.39 -16.65 6.34
N ALA A 53 -0.70 -16.02 5.90
CA ALA A 53 -1.31 -16.30 4.61
C ALA A 53 -0.66 -15.45 3.50
N GLU A 54 0.25 -16.08 2.76
CA GLU A 54 0.93 -15.48 1.60
C GLU A 54 0.37 -15.94 0.26
N ALA A 55 0.33 -15.02 -0.69
CA ALA A 55 0.12 -15.29 -2.11
C ALA A 55 1.31 -16.07 -2.69
N PRO A 56 1.10 -16.88 -3.75
CA PRO A 56 2.20 -17.60 -4.40
C PRO A 56 3.33 -16.67 -4.84
N ALA A 57 4.55 -17.00 -4.44
CA ALA A 57 5.74 -16.25 -4.84
C ALA A 57 5.90 -16.23 -6.36
N GLY A 58 6.26 -15.06 -6.91
CA GLY A 58 6.45 -14.90 -8.35
C GLY A 58 5.14 -14.94 -9.16
N GLY A 59 3.99 -14.69 -8.52
CA GLY A 59 2.74 -14.45 -9.23
C GLY A 59 2.85 -13.27 -10.21
N PRO A 60 2.01 -13.23 -11.26
CA PRO A 60 2.03 -12.14 -12.22
C PRO A 60 1.66 -10.82 -11.52
N VAL A 61 2.33 -9.74 -11.92
CA VAL A 61 1.93 -8.38 -11.55
C VAL A 61 0.52 -8.13 -12.12
N PRO A 62 -0.45 -7.67 -11.32
CA PRO A 62 -1.80 -7.41 -11.82
C PRO A 62 -1.81 -6.44 -12.99
N ALA A 63 -2.70 -6.67 -13.95
CA ALA A 63 -2.87 -5.76 -15.08
C ALA A 63 -3.52 -4.42 -14.65
N PRO A 64 -3.31 -3.32 -15.39
CA PRO A 64 -3.88 -2.00 -15.05
C PRO A 64 -5.40 -1.98 -14.86
N ASP A 65 -6.13 -2.84 -15.57
CA ASP A 65 -7.59 -2.96 -15.54
C ASP A 65 -8.11 -3.90 -14.44
N ALA A 66 -7.23 -4.62 -13.74
CA ALA A 66 -7.60 -5.56 -12.68
C ALA A 66 -8.09 -4.88 -11.38
N LEU A 67 -8.03 -3.54 -11.29
CA LEU A 67 -8.36 -2.80 -10.07
C LEU A 67 -9.80 -3.06 -9.59
N GLY A 68 -10.76 -3.23 -10.51
CA GLY A 68 -12.15 -3.53 -10.16
C GLY A 68 -12.30 -4.85 -9.41
N ASP A 69 -11.64 -5.91 -9.90
CA ASP A 69 -11.66 -7.22 -9.26
C ASP A 69 -10.90 -7.23 -7.93
N ILE A 70 -9.78 -6.50 -7.88
CA ILE A 70 -9.01 -6.31 -6.64
C ILE A 70 -9.86 -5.60 -5.59
N ASP A 71 -10.56 -4.52 -5.94
CA ASP A 71 -11.39 -3.78 -4.98
C ASP A 71 -12.64 -4.56 -4.57
N ALA A 72 -13.13 -5.48 -5.40
CA ALA A 72 -14.20 -6.42 -5.04
C ALA A 72 -13.76 -7.51 -4.06
N SER A 73 -12.46 -7.80 -3.98
CA SER A 73 -11.90 -8.76 -3.02
C SER A 73 -11.95 -8.17 -1.61
N PRO A 74 -12.48 -8.90 -0.60
CA PRO A 74 -12.62 -8.38 0.76
C PRO A 74 -11.28 -8.07 1.44
N VAL A 75 -10.19 -8.61 0.92
CA VAL A 75 -8.82 -8.37 1.40
C VAL A 75 -7.94 -7.70 0.33
N ARG A 76 -8.53 -7.23 -0.79
CA ARG A 76 -7.81 -6.62 -1.92
C ARG A 76 -6.65 -7.45 -2.47
N ALA A 77 -6.78 -8.77 -2.45
CA ALA A 77 -5.81 -9.68 -3.08
C ALA A 77 -6.19 -9.93 -4.55
N ALA A 78 -5.20 -9.93 -5.44
CA ALA A 78 -5.42 -10.11 -6.89
C ALA A 78 -5.63 -11.58 -7.31
N THR A 79 -5.14 -12.54 -6.53
CA THR A 79 -5.19 -13.98 -6.88
C THR A 79 -6.37 -14.66 -6.22
N ALA A 80 -7.23 -15.33 -7.01
CA ALA A 80 -8.49 -15.91 -6.53
C ALA A 80 -8.39 -16.90 -5.36
N ALA A 81 -7.28 -17.63 -5.20
CA ALA A 81 -7.10 -18.62 -4.12
C ALA A 81 -6.63 -18.01 -2.78
N THR A 82 -6.04 -16.81 -2.81
CA THR A 82 -5.41 -16.18 -1.64
C THR A 82 -6.41 -15.58 -0.63
N PRO A 83 -7.54 -14.95 -1.05
CA PRO A 83 -8.50 -14.33 -0.14
C PRO A 83 -9.01 -15.23 0.99
N HIS A 84 -9.31 -16.50 0.69
CA HIS A 84 -9.86 -17.41 1.71
C HIS A 84 -8.88 -17.68 2.86
N ARG A 85 -7.59 -17.86 2.55
CA ARG A 85 -6.56 -18.07 3.57
C ARG A 85 -6.38 -16.81 4.42
N MET A 86 -6.26 -15.65 3.77
CA MET A 86 -6.13 -14.36 4.47
C MET A 86 -7.33 -14.04 5.37
N LEU A 87 -8.55 -14.31 4.91
CA LEU A 87 -9.76 -14.15 5.73
C LEU A 87 -9.76 -15.09 6.94
N THR A 88 -9.23 -16.30 6.80
CA THR A 88 -9.15 -17.27 7.91
C THR A 88 -8.19 -16.77 9.00
N GLU A 89 -7.06 -16.18 8.61
CA GLU A 89 -6.13 -15.52 9.54
C GLU A 89 -6.82 -14.36 10.27
N ILE A 90 -7.51 -13.49 9.53
CA ILE A 90 -8.23 -12.33 10.10
C ILE A 90 -9.28 -12.76 11.13
N GLU A 91 -10.12 -13.75 10.81
CA GLU A 91 -11.16 -14.21 11.74
C GLU A 91 -10.57 -14.92 12.95
N THR A 92 -9.45 -15.63 12.79
CA THR A 92 -8.73 -16.25 13.92
C THR A 92 -8.19 -15.19 14.87
N ALA A 93 -7.43 -14.21 14.37
CA ALA A 93 -6.90 -13.12 15.19
C ALA A 93 -8.01 -12.32 15.88
N LYS A 94 -9.11 -12.03 15.16
CA LYS A 94 -10.28 -11.35 15.72
C LYS A 94 -10.92 -12.13 16.88
N ARG A 95 -11.08 -13.45 16.74
CA ARG A 95 -11.62 -14.31 17.81
C ARG A 95 -10.71 -14.34 19.04
N GLU A 96 -9.40 -14.19 18.83
CA GLU A 96 -8.38 -14.19 19.88
C GLU A 96 -8.14 -12.81 20.49
N GLY A 97 -8.71 -11.74 19.91
CA GLY A 97 -8.50 -10.36 20.36
C GLY A 97 -7.13 -9.81 19.97
N ASP A 98 -6.52 -10.37 18.93
CA ASP A 98 -5.21 -9.99 18.40
C ASP A 98 -5.32 -9.16 17.11
N THR A 99 -4.19 -8.65 16.63
CA THR A 99 -4.07 -7.84 15.42
C THR A 99 -3.06 -8.43 14.45
N LEU A 100 -3.31 -8.27 13.16
CA LEU A 100 -2.42 -8.74 12.10
C LEU A 100 -1.84 -7.57 11.30
N GLY A 101 -0.57 -7.72 10.93
CA GLY A 101 0.03 -6.96 9.84
C GLY A 101 -0.16 -7.67 8.50
N GLY A 102 0.60 -7.22 7.50
CA GLY A 102 0.61 -7.83 6.18
C GLY A 102 1.58 -7.15 5.24
N VAL A 103 1.55 -7.59 3.99
CA VAL A 103 2.37 -7.06 2.91
C VAL A 103 1.45 -6.72 1.75
N PHE A 104 1.62 -5.53 1.19
CA PHE A 104 0.97 -5.12 -0.05
C PHE A 104 2.03 -4.67 -1.05
N GLU A 105 1.69 -4.79 -2.32
CA GLU A 105 2.52 -4.35 -3.43
C GLU A 105 1.83 -3.20 -4.15
N VAL A 106 2.62 -2.20 -4.58
CA VAL A 106 2.16 -1.10 -5.44
C VAL A 106 2.75 -1.29 -6.82
N CYS A 107 1.87 -1.38 -7.82
CA CYS A 107 2.25 -1.61 -9.21
C CYS A 107 2.01 -0.31 -10.00
N VAL A 108 3.03 0.11 -10.75
CA VAL A 108 2.96 1.30 -11.60
C VAL A 108 3.24 0.90 -13.04
N HIS A 109 2.27 1.13 -13.93
CA HIS A 109 2.32 0.73 -15.32
C HIS A 109 2.50 1.95 -16.23
N GLY A 110 3.22 1.76 -17.34
CA GLY A 110 3.37 2.80 -18.38
C GLY A 110 4.40 3.88 -18.06
N LEU A 111 5.29 3.68 -17.07
CA LEU A 111 6.35 4.65 -16.78
C LEU A 111 7.33 4.77 -17.97
N PRO A 112 7.75 5.99 -18.33
CA PRO A 112 8.82 6.18 -19.29
C PRO A 112 10.18 5.79 -18.69
N ILE A 113 11.09 5.37 -19.55
CA ILE A 113 12.50 5.15 -19.18
C ILE A 113 13.13 6.50 -18.83
N GLY A 114 13.96 6.52 -17.77
CA GLY A 114 14.77 7.69 -17.41
C GLY A 114 14.20 8.57 -16.29
N LEU A 115 13.21 8.08 -15.54
CA LEU A 115 12.80 8.72 -14.27
C LEU A 115 13.79 8.40 -13.16
N GLY A 116 14.16 9.43 -12.38
CA GLY A 116 15.25 9.37 -11.41
C GLY A 116 16.64 9.49 -12.06
N SER A 117 17.69 9.46 -11.25
CA SER A 117 19.07 9.56 -11.72
C SER A 117 20.03 8.77 -10.82
N TYR A 118 21.12 8.27 -11.40
CA TYR A 118 22.20 7.59 -10.67
C TYR A 118 23.25 8.56 -10.11
N THR A 119 23.12 9.86 -10.38
CA THR A 119 24.14 10.88 -10.06
C THR A 119 24.41 11.06 -8.58
N SER A 120 23.43 10.79 -7.73
CA SER A 120 23.53 10.87 -6.28
C SER A 120 22.49 9.97 -5.63
N GLY A 121 22.71 9.59 -4.37
CA GLY A 121 21.80 8.66 -3.66
C GLY A 121 20.36 9.17 -3.56
N ASP A 122 20.17 10.46 -3.27
CA ASP A 122 18.88 11.15 -3.16
C ASP A 122 18.17 11.35 -4.52
N SER A 123 18.92 11.35 -5.62
CA SER A 123 18.33 11.45 -6.97
C SER A 123 17.83 10.11 -7.51
N ARG A 124 18.24 8.98 -6.92
CA ARG A 124 17.78 7.67 -7.36
C ARG A 124 16.32 7.47 -6.97
N ILE A 125 15.51 6.93 -7.88
CA ILE A 125 14.08 6.74 -7.62
C ILE A 125 13.80 5.76 -6.48
N ASP A 126 14.68 4.77 -6.27
CA ASP A 126 14.65 3.83 -5.15
C ASP A 126 15.20 4.43 -3.83
N GLY A 127 15.82 5.61 -3.89
CA GLY A 127 16.31 6.37 -2.74
C GLY A 127 15.38 7.50 -2.28
N GLN A 128 14.27 7.76 -2.99
CA GLN A 128 13.30 8.80 -2.64
C GLN A 128 12.36 8.28 -1.53
N THR A 129 12.35 8.95 -0.37
CA THR A 129 11.53 8.62 0.81
C THR A 129 10.70 9.81 1.30
#